data_AF-C3VNB9-F1
#
_entry.id   AF-C3VNB9-F1
#
_cell.length_a   1.000
_cell.length_b   1.000
_cell.length_c   1.000
_cell.angle_alpha   90.00
_cell.angle_beta   90.00
_cell.angle_gamma   90.00
#
_symmetry.space_group_name_H-M   'P 1'
#
loop_
_entity.id
_entity.type
_entity.pdbx_description
1 polymer ?
#
loop_
_entity_poly.entity_id
_entity_poly.type
_entity_poly.pdbx_seq_one_letter_code
_entity_poly.pdbx_strand_id
1 'polypeptide(L)'
;YEKPSLTARPGPTVRTGENVTLSCSSQSSFDIYHLSREGEAHELRLPAVPSINGTFQADFPLGPATHGETYRCFGSFHGSPYEWSDASDPLPVSVT
;
A
#
# COMPACT_ATOMS: atom_id res chain seq x y z
N TYR A 1 0.95 16.65 -1.66
CA TYR A 1 0.59 15.83 -2.85
C TYR A 1 -0.78 15.23 -2.59
N GLU A 2 -1.56 14.89 -3.63
CA GLU A 2 -2.80 14.13 -3.36
C GLU A 2 -2.46 12.80 -2.69
N LYS A 3 -3.24 12.43 -1.66
CA LYS A 3 -3.05 11.16 -0.96
C LYS A 3 -3.21 9.99 -1.94
N PRO A 4 -2.40 8.94 -1.83
CA PRO A 4 -2.57 7.76 -2.66
C PRO A 4 -3.82 6.97 -2.24
N SER A 5 -4.28 6.10 -3.13
CA SER A 5 -5.33 5.12 -2.87
C SER A 5 -4.72 3.76 -2.53
N LEU A 6 -5.27 3.08 -1.52
CA LEU A 6 -4.87 1.74 -1.12
C LEU A 6 -6.01 0.75 -1.35
N THR A 7 -5.71 -0.37 -2.01
CA THR A 7 -6.70 -1.42 -2.29
C THR A 7 -6.11 -2.81 -1.97
N ALA A 8 -6.98 -3.78 -1.69
CA ALA A 8 -6.58 -5.16 -1.43
C ALA A 8 -7.05 -6.07 -2.56
N ARG A 9 -6.21 -7.04 -2.93
CA ARG A 9 -6.53 -8.10 -3.89
C ARG A 9 -6.37 -9.47 -3.20
N PRO A 10 -7.36 -10.38 -3.30
CA PRO A 10 -8.62 -10.27 -4.05
C PRO A 10 -9.66 -9.32 -3.43
N GLY A 11 -9.50 -8.99 -2.14
CA GLY A 11 -10.34 -8.04 -1.42
C GLY A 11 -9.84 -7.84 0.02
N PRO A 12 -10.50 -6.97 0.80
CA PRO A 12 -10.12 -6.69 2.18
C PRO A 12 -10.56 -7.78 3.17
N THR A 13 -11.38 -8.74 2.76
CA THR A 13 -11.80 -9.88 3.59
C THR A 13 -11.39 -11.16 2.90
N VAL A 14 -10.55 -11.96 3.55
CA VAL A 14 -9.98 -13.19 2.99
C VAL A 14 -10.01 -14.32 4.00
N ARG A 15 -9.85 -15.56 3.53
CA ARG A 15 -9.76 -16.72 4.42
C ARG A 15 -8.39 -16.79 5.10
N THR A 16 -8.35 -17.38 6.27
CA THR A 16 -7.07 -17.69 6.93
C THR A 16 -6.16 -18.49 6.00
N GLY A 17 -4.93 -18.03 5.80
CA GLY A 17 -3.94 -18.66 4.92
C GLY A 17 -4.02 -18.25 3.44
N GLU A 18 -5.00 -17.42 3.05
CA GLU A 18 -5.09 -16.90 1.69
C GLU A 18 -4.11 -15.74 1.47
N ASN A 19 -3.49 -15.68 0.29
CA ASN A 19 -2.50 -14.65 -0.02
C ASN A 19 -3.18 -13.30 -0.32
N VAL A 20 -2.71 -12.25 0.34
CA VAL A 20 -3.16 -10.87 0.10
C VAL A 20 -2.05 -10.06 -0.54
N THR A 21 -2.42 -9.28 -1.55
CA THR A 21 -1.58 -8.22 -2.09
C THR A 21 -2.28 -6.87 -1.92
N LEU A 22 -1.57 -5.91 -1.35
CA LEU A 22 -2.04 -4.53 -1.26
C LEU A 22 -1.47 -3.71 -2.41
N SER A 23 -2.31 -2.95 -3.10
CA SER A 23 -1.94 -2.11 -4.24
C SER A 23 -2.13 -0.65 -3.83
N CYS A 24 -1.02 0.09 -3.74
CA CYS A 24 -1.02 1.52 -3.50
C CYS A 24 -0.84 2.25 -4.84
N SER A 25 -1.66 3.27 -5.12
CA SER A 25 -1.60 3.98 -6.41
C SER A 25 -2.01 5.45 -6.33
N SER A 26 -1.50 6.26 -7.25
CA SER A 26 -1.84 7.68 -7.38
C SER A 26 -1.66 8.14 -8.83
N GLN A 27 -2.31 9.24 -9.22
CA GLN A 27 -1.97 9.96 -10.45
C GLN A 27 -0.68 10.80 -10.26
N SER A 28 -0.30 11.08 -9.01
CA SER A 28 0.99 11.68 -8.71
C SER A 28 2.12 10.72 -9.10
N SER A 29 3.16 11.24 -9.75
CA SER A 29 4.32 10.47 -10.23
C SER A 29 5.30 10.15 -9.10
N PHE A 30 4.81 9.63 -7.97
CA PHE A 30 5.67 9.17 -6.90
C PHE A 30 6.61 8.09 -7.43
N ASP A 31 7.86 8.15 -7.00
CA ASP A 31 8.88 7.16 -7.39
C ASP A 31 8.89 5.97 -6.45
N ILE A 32 8.49 6.18 -5.19
CA ILE A 32 8.54 5.19 -4.12
C ILE A 32 7.22 5.21 -3.37
N TYR A 33 6.66 4.04 -3.11
CA TYR A 33 5.55 3.86 -2.19
C TYR A 33 6.03 3.20 -0.89
N HIS A 34 5.42 3.62 0.21
CA HIS A 34 5.65 3.09 1.55
C HIS A 34 4.34 2.52 2.05
N LEU A 35 4.37 1.33 2.63
CA LEU A 35 3.24 0.67 3.24
C LEU A 35 3.52 0.53 4.74
N SER A 36 2.64 1.13 5.54
CA SER A 36 2.64 1.01 6.98
C SER A 36 1.53 0.07 7.43
N ARG A 37 1.81 -0.65 8.51
CA ARG A 37 0.85 -1.46 9.23
C ARG A 37 0.65 -0.87 10.63
N GLU A 38 -0.61 -0.77 11.05
CA GLU A 38 -0.94 -0.20 12.35
C GLU A 38 -0.40 -1.06 13.50
N GLY A 39 0.28 -0.44 14.46
CA GLY A 39 0.90 -1.14 15.58
C GLY A 39 2.28 -1.75 15.30
N GLU A 40 2.80 -1.62 14.07
CA GLU A 40 4.15 -2.07 13.70
C GLU A 40 5.08 -0.87 13.45
N ALA A 41 6.33 -0.97 13.92
CA ALA A 41 7.32 0.10 13.73
C ALA A 41 7.98 0.07 12.35
N HIS A 42 7.82 -1.02 11.59
CA HIS A 42 8.46 -1.21 10.29
C HIS A 42 7.49 -0.93 9.15
N GLU A 43 7.96 -0.18 8.17
CA GLU A 43 7.31 0.05 6.89
C GLU A 43 7.96 -0.78 5.76
N LEU A 44 7.14 -1.23 4.81
CA LEU A 44 7.62 -1.80 3.55
C LEU A 44 7.75 -0.70 2.51
N ARG A 45 8.77 -0.80 1.64
CA ARG A 45 9.03 0.21 0.61
C ARG A 45 9.23 -0.47 -0.74
N LEU A 46 8.54 0.02 -1.77
CA LEU A 46 8.65 -0.50 -3.12
C LEU A 46 8.71 0.66 -4.14
N PRO A 47 9.50 0.50 -5.22
CA PRO A 47 9.48 1.45 -6.31
C PRO A 47 8.12 1.45 -7.00
N ALA A 48 7.68 2.62 -7.44
CA ALA A 48 6.47 2.75 -8.23
C ALA A 48 6.69 2.25 -9.66
N VAL A 49 5.64 1.67 -10.21
CA VAL A 49 5.56 1.20 -11.60
C VAL A 49 4.47 2.01 -12.31
N PRO A 50 4.76 2.59 -13.49
CA PRO A 50 3.74 3.26 -14.29
C PRO A 50 2.70 2.27 -14.78
N SER A 51 1.42 2.67 -14.75
CA SER A 51 0.30 1.91 -15.29
C SER A 51 -0.19 2.51 -16.61
N ILE A 52 -0.87 1.70 -17.42
CA ILE A 52 -1.45 2.13 -18.71
C ILE A 52 -2.52 3.22 -18.52
N ASN A 53 -3.13 3.30 -17.33
CA ASN A 53 -4.17 4.27 -17.02
C ASN A 53 -3.61 5.63 -16.56
N GLY A 54 -2.30 5.83 -16.66
CA GLY A 54 -1.63 7.07 -16.24
C GLY A 54 -1.44 7.20 -14.73
N THR A 55 -1.62 6.11 -13.98
CA THR A 55 -1.31 6.06 -12.54
C THR A 55 0.06 5.45 -12.29
N PHE A 56 0.63 5.75 -11.14
CA PHE A 56 1.85 5.13 -10.63
C PHE A 56 1.46 4.28 -9.44
N GLN A 57 1.91 3.02 -9.39
CA GLN A 57 1.47 2.08 -8.36
C GLN A 57 2.60 1.17 -7.86
N ALA A 58 2.42 0.62 -6.67
CA ALA A 58 3.26 -0.47 -6.16
C ALA A 58 2.37 -1.56 -5.52
N ASP A 59 2.71 -2.81 -5.80
CA ASP A 59 2.00 -3.98 -5.29
C ASP A 59 2.84 -4.66 -4.19
N PHE A 60 2.32 -4.64 -2.97
CA PHE A 60 2.92 -5.19 -1.76
C PHE A 60 2.33 -6.58 -1.46
N PRO A 61 3.04 -7.67 -1.77
CA PRO A 61 2.60 -9.00 -1.39
C PRO A 61 2.79 -9.19 0.12
N LEU A 62 1.70 -9.31 0.87
CA LEU A 62 1.74 -9.58 2.31
C LEU A 62 1.90 -11.08 2.61
N GLY A 63 1.58 -11.94 1.64
CA GLY A 63 1.55 -13.38 1.84
C GLY A 63 0.28 -13.85 2.56
N PRO A 64 0.32 -15.01 3.23
CA PRO A 64 -0.85 -15.63 3.84
C PRO A 64 -1.42 -14.77 4.98
N ALA A 65 -2.70 -14.42 4.89
CA ALA A 65 -3.38 -13.68 5.95
C ALA A 65 -3.57 -14.56 7.19
N THR A 66 -3.07 -14.10 8.33
CA THR A 66 -3.11 -14.86 9.60
C THR A 66 -3.95 -14.17 10.67
N HIS A 67 -4.11 -12.86 10.60
CA HIS A 67 -4.86 -12.04 11.53
C HIS A 67 -5.31 -10.74 10.86
N GLY A 68 -6.33 -10.09 11.43
CA GLY A 68 -6.88 -8.85 10.91
C GLY A 68 -6.01 -7.64 11.25
N GLU A 69 -5.71 -6.81 10.25
CA GLU A 69 -4.71 -5.75 10.32
C GLU A 69 -5.12 -4.52 9.50
N THR A 70 -4.73 -3.33 9.94
CA THR A 70 -5.05 -2.09 9.23
C THR A 70 -3.81 -1.50 8.58
N TYR A 71 -3.90 -1.17 7.30
CA TYR A 71 -2.79 -0.66 6.50
C TYR A 71 -3.07 0.75 5.98
N ARG A 72 -2.00 1.54 5.82
CA ARG A 72 -2.00 2.83 5.12
C ARG A 72 -0.79 2.92 4.21
N CYS A 73 -0.93 3.58 3.07
CA CYS A 73 0.20 3.81 2.17
C CYS A 73 0.49 5.29 1.93
N PHE A 74 1.73 5.57 1.55
CA PHE A 74 2.28 6.90 1.33
C PHE A 74 3.16 6.90 0.08
N GLY A 75 3.31 8.05 -0.59
CA GLY A 75 4.22 8.23 -1.70
C GLY A 75 5.38 9.17 -1.36
N SER A 76 6.55 8.96 -1.98
CA SER A 76 7.68 9.91 -1.94
C SER A 76 8.44 9.92 -3.28
N PHE A 77 9.39 10.84 -3.41
CA PHE A 77 10.26 10.96 -4.59
C PHE A 77 11.68 10.50 -4.26
N HIS A 78 12.45 10.12 -5.27
CA HIS A 78 13.85 9.74 -5.09
C HIS A 78 14.72 10.86 -4.51
N GLY A 79 14.41 12.12 -4.83
CA GLY A 79 15.12 13.29 -4.31
C GLY A 79 14.79 13.61 -2.85
N SER A 80 13.67 13.14 -2.33
CA SER A 80 13.20 13.39 -0.96
C SER A 80 12.54 12.13 -0.36
N PRO A 81 13.29 11.03 -0.16
CA PRO A 81 12.71 9.74 0.21
C PRO A 81 12.14 9.69 1.65
N TYR A 82 12.43 10.70 2.45
CA TYR A 82 11.94 10.86 3.83
C TYR A 82 10.80 11.88 3.95
N GLU A 83 10.45 12.57 2.86
CA GLU A 83 9.30 13.48 2.81
C GLU A 83 8.13 12.77 2.13
N TRP A 84 7.20 12.29 2.94
CA TRP A 84 6.09 11.48 2.47
C TRP A 84 4.85 12.34 2.19
N SER A 85 3.99 11.85 1.31
CA SER A 85 2.65 12.40 1.09
C SER A 85 1.76 12.26 2.32
N ASP A 86 0.57 12.85 2.27
CA ASP A 86 -0.51 12.44 3.17
C ASP A 86 -0.81 10.94 3.03
N ALA A 87 -1.27 10.33 4.12
CA ALA A 87 -1.63 8.93 4.16
C ALA A 87 -2.86 8.65 3.29
N SER A 88 -2.90 7.46 2.67
CA SER A 88 -4.14 6.90 2.14
C SER A 88 -5.20 6.76 3.22
N ASP A 89 -6.45 6.57 2.79
CA ASP A 89 -7.47 6.07 3.71
C ASP A 89 -7.04 4.72 4.30
N PRO A 90 -7.35 4.44 5.57
CA PRO A 90 -7.02 3.17 6.20
C PRO A 90 -7.76 2.04 5.53
N LEU A 91 -7.06 0.93 5.31
CA LEU A 91 -7.63 -0.29 4.75
C LEU A 91 -7.52 -1.43 5.78
N PRO A 92 -8.63 -1.76 6.48
CA PRO A 92 -8.70 -2.94 7.32
C PRO A 92 -8.75 -4.19 6.44
N VAL A 93 -7.77 -5.08 6.62
CA VAL A 93 -7.77 -6.43 6.09
C VAL A 93 -8.26 -7.35 7.19
N SER A 94 -9.29 -8.13 6.92
CA SER A 94 -9.94 -9.02 7.88
C SER A 94 -9.81 -10.47 7.43
N VAL A 95 -9.71 -11.36 8.40
CA VAL A 95 -9.57 -12.80 8.16
C VAL A 95 -10.83 -13.51 8.66
N THR A 96 -11.38 -14.38 7.82
CA THR A 96 -12.51 -15.27 8.15
C THR A 96 -12.07 -16.71 8.34
#